data_AF-A0A952ZJE6-F1
#
_entry.id   AF-A0A952ZJE6-F1
#
_cell.length_a   1.000
_cell.length_b   1.000
_cell.length_c   1.000
_cell.angle_alpha   90.00
_cell.angle_beta   90.00
_cell.angle_gamma   90.00
#
_symmetry.space_group_name_H-M   'P 1'
#
loop_
_entity.id
_entity.type
_entity.pdbx_description
1 polymer ?
#
loop_
_entity_poly.entity_id
_entity_poly.type
_entity_poly.pdbx_seq_one_letter_code
_entity_poly.pdbx_strand_id
1 'polypeptide(L)'
;MGLLVKNVTDAVIITEAGEISAAELCRYVCPLIGALVSVREDGGVYVLRPFKDGVWFKYAHKKENFPFEKWRANKLAAFALLPHWQKSVTDLPSDSQLNEWLFDGVCETPDGDEVEPDGTSSGGVPSWLVVLKLM
;
A
#
# COMPACT_ATOMS: atom_id res chain seq x y z
N MET A 1 -20.63 -3.52 -33.75
CA MET A 1 -21.71 -3.01 -32.86
C MET A 1 -22.13 -4.17 -31.96
N GLY A 2 -21.87 -4.08 -30.66
CA GLY A 2 -22.12 -5.16 -29.70
C GLY A 2 -21.05 -5.21 -28.61
N LEU A 3 -21.13 -4.25 -27.69
CA LEU A 3 -20.25 -4.08 -26.53
C LEU A 3 -20.52 -5.23 -25.52
N LEU A 4 -19.53 -6.09 -25.28
CA LEU A 4 -19.56 -7.06 -24.18
C LEU A 4 -18.90 -6.38 -22.96
N VAL A 5 -19.74 -5.85 -22.06
CA VAL A 5 -19.33 -5.44 -20.72
C VAL A 5 -18.96 -6.71 -19.97
N LYS A 6 -17.67 -6.95 -19.76
CA LYS A 6 -17.18 -7.94 -18.81
C LYS A 6 -16.82 -7.21 -17.52
N ASN A 7 -17.46 -7.65 -16.45
CA ASN A 7 -17.28 -7.23 -15.09
C ASN A 7 -15.80 -7.07 -14.73
N VAL A 8 -15.49 -6.00 -14.00
CA VAL A 8 -14.16 -5.70 -13.46
C VAL A 8 -13.87 -6.71 -12.35
N THR A 9 -13.32 -7.86 -12.72
CA THR A 9 -12.70 -8.84 -11.82
C THR A 9 -11.29 -8.38 -11.46
N ASP A 10 -10.98 -8.45 -10.16
CA ASP A 10 -9.67 -8.65 -9.54
C ASP A 10 -8.45 -8.36 -10.43
N ALA A 11 -7.87 -7.16 -10.28
CA ALA A 11 -6.60 -6.83 -10.91
C ALA A 11 -5.47 -7.62 -10.22
N VAL A 12 -5.19 -8.82 -10.75
CA VAL A 12 -3.97 -9.58 -10.52
C VAL A 12 -2.84 -8.85 -11.24
N ILE A 13 -1.99 -8.16 -10.49
CA ILE A 13 -0.74 -7.59 -11.02
C ILE A 13 0.29 -8.74 -11.12
N ILE A 14 0.65 -9.09 -12.35
CA ILE A 14 1.61 -10.14 -12.70
C ILE A 14 2.99 -9.51 -12.92
N THR A 15 4.01 -10.02 -12.24
CA THR A 15 5.40 -9.97 -12.71
C THR A 15 6.06 -11.32 -12.44
N GLU A 16 6.79 -11.86 -13.42
CA GLU A 16 7.36 -13.22 -13.41
C GLU A 16 8.32 -13.47 -12.23
N ALA A 17 7.79 -14.04 -11.15
CA ALA A 17 8.34 -15.14 -10.33
C ALA A 17 7.47 -15.28 -9.06
N GLY A 18 6.34 -15.99 -9.18
CA GLY A 18 5.43 -16.31 -8.09
C GLY A 18 4.12 -15.53 -8.16
N GLU A 19 3.14 -16.11 -8.85
CA GLU A 19 1.77 -15.58 -8.92
C GLU A 19 1.20 -15.39 -7.50
N ILE A 20 0.84 -14.15 -7.15
CA ILE A 20 0.12 -13.85 -5.91
C ILE A 20 -1.35 -14.22 -6.15
N SER A 21 -1.69 -15.48 -5.90
CA SER A 21 -3.03 -16.03 -6.19
C SER A 21 -3.99 -15.99 -4.99
N ALA A 22 -3.47 -15.78 -3.78
CA ALA A 22 -4.29 -15.74 -2.57
C ALA A 22 -5.08 -14.42 -2.46
N ALA A 23 -6.32 -14.52 -1.96
CA ALA A 23 -7.18 -13.36 -1.72
C ALA A 23 -6.54 -12.38 -0.72
N GLU A 24 -6.77 -11.08 -0.95
CA GLU A 24 -6.31 -10.02 -0.06
C GLU A 24 -7.23 -9.90 1.16
N LEU A 25 -6.65 -10.01 2.35
CA LEU A 25 -7.34 -9.81 3.62
C LEU A 25 -7.48 -8.32 3.94
N CYS A 26 -6.39 -7.56 3.75
CA CYS A 26 -6.38 -6.12 3.91
C CYS A 26 -5.17 -5.49 3.21
N ARG A 27 -5.31 -4.20 2.91
CA ARG A 27 -4.28 -3.34 2.34
C ARG A 27 -4.20 -2.02 3.09
N TYR A 28 -2.99 -1.54 3.32
CA TYR A 28 -2.77 -0.26 3.99
C TYR A 28 -1.37 0.29 3.71
N VAL A 29 -1.19 1.61 3.70
CA VAL A 29 0.15 2.21 3.67
C VAL A 29 0.75 2.23 5.07
N CYS A 30 2.03 1.89 5.17
CA CYS A 30 2.76 1.79 6.43
C CYS A 30 3.97 2.74 6.44
N PRO A 31 3.85 3.91 7.08
CA PRO A 31 4.94 4.90 7.14
C PRO A 31 6.22 4.37 7.77
N LEU A 32 6.10 3.44 8.74
CA LEU A 32 7.26 2.85 9.40
C LEU A 32 8.21 2.14 8.43
N ILE A 33 7.70 1.58 7.33
CA ILE A 33 8.50 0.88 6.34
C ILE A 33 8.53 1.56 4.97
N GLY A 34 7.79 2.66 4.79
CA GLY A 34 7.71 3.41 3.53
C GLY A 34 7.15 2.58 2.39
N ALA A 35 6.02 1.90 2.62
CA ALA A 35 5.45 0.98 1.65
C ALA A 35 3.93 0.82 1.78
N LEU A 36 3.29 0.49 0.66
CA LEU A 36 1.93 -0.05 0.65
C LEU A 36 1.99 -1.56 0.94
N VAL A 37 1.21 -2.01 1.92
CA VAL A 37 1.23 -3.38 2.44
C VAL A 37 -0.01 -4.11 1.98
N SER A 38 0.15 -5.36 1.56
CA SER A 38 -0.93 -6.29 1.22
C SER A 38 -0.78 -7.56 2.07
N VAL A 39 -1.80 -7.89 2.87
CA VAL A 39 -1.85 -9.12 3.69
C VAL A 39 -2.80 -10.11 3.04
N ARG A 40 -2.42 -11.39 2.93
CA ARG A 40 -3.09 -12.38 2.08
C ARG A 40 -3.53 -13.63 2.86
N GLU A 41 -4.50 -14.37 2.32
CA GLU A 41 -5.08 -15.57 2.92
C GLU A 41 -4.16 -16.80 2.95
N ASP A 42 -3.02 -16.77 2.26
CA ASP A 42 -2.00 -17.82 2.35
C ASP A 42 -1.03 -17.64 3.52
N GLY A 43 -1.13 -16.52 4.26
CA GLY A 43 -0.17 -16.17 5.30
C GLY A 43 0.91 -15.18 4.83
N GLY A 44 0.89 -14.80 3.56
CA GLY A 44 1.82 -13.85 2.97
C GLY A 44 1.55 -12.41 3.35
N VAL A 45 2.64 -11.65 3.47
CA VAL A 45 2.62 -10.18 3.56
C VAL A 45 3.53 -9.65 2.47
N TYR A 46 2.97 -8.83 1.60
CA TYR A 46 3.63 -8.27 0.44
C TYR A 46 3.71 -6.75 0.57
N VAL A 47 4.72 -6.15 -0.03
CA VAL A 47 4.93 -4.71 -0.02
C VAL A 47 5.19 -4.18 -1.41
N LEU A 48 4.58 -3.04 -1.72
CA LEU A 48 4.86 -2.21 -2.88
C LEU A 48 5.62 -0.96 -2.41
N ARG A 49 6.69 -0.62 -3.12
CA ARG A 49 7.58 0.52 -2.80
C ARG A 49 7.69 1.45 -4.01
N PRO A 50 7.95 2.75 -3.80
CA PRO A 50 8.25 3.67 -4.89
C PRO A 50 9.53 3.26 -5.62
N PHE A 51 9.66 3.64 -6.89
CA PHE A 51 10.85 3.40 -7.73
C PHE A 51 11.21 1.91 -7.88
N LYS A 52 10.18 1.06 -7.91
CA LYS A 52 10.29 -0.40 -8.10
C LYS A 52 9.33 -0.91 -9.16
N ASP A 53 9.02 -0.09 -10.17
CA ASP A 53 8.24 -0.47 -11.35
C ASP A 53 6.89 -1.14 -11.05
N GLY A 54 6.22 -0.73 -9.97
CA GLY A 54 4.93 -1.33 -9.59
C GLY A 54 5.02 -2.77 -9.05
N VAL A 55 6.23 -3.28 -8.76
CA VAL A 55 6.46 -4.67 -8.36
C VAL A 55 6.17 -4.90 -6.88
N TRP A 56 5.37 -5.92 -6.60
CA TRP A 56 5.10 -6.39 -5.23
C TRP A 56 6.15 -7.40 -4.77
N PHE A 57 6.71 -7.18 -3.57
CA PHE A 57 7.72 -8.07 -2.98
C PHE A 57 7.16 -8.78 -1.76
N LYS A 58 7.47 -10.08 -1.62
CA LYS A 58 7.18 -10.82 -0.38
C LYS A 58 8.05 -10.26 0.76
N TYR A 59 7.40 -9.65 1.75
CA TYR A 59 8.07 -9.03 2.89
C TYR A 59 8.13 -9.95 4.10
N ALA A 60 7.04 -10.67 4.37
CA ALA A 60 6.97 -11.60 5.48
C ALA A 60 5.99 -12.73 5.18
N HIS A 61 6.01 -13.73 6.05
CA HIS A 61 5.05 -14.81 6.05
C HIS A 61 4.69 -15.16 7.49
N LYS A 62 3.50 -15.72 7.70
CA LYS A 62 3.14 -16.33 8.98
C LYS A 62 4.22 -17.34 9.39
N LYS A 63 4.63 -17.28 10.66
CA LYS A 63 5.48 -18.31 11.27
C LYS A 63 4.80 -19.68 11.16
N GLU A 64 5.53 -20.70 10.77
CA GLU A 64 5.01 -22.05 10.54
C GLU A 64 4.21 -22.57 11.74
N ASN A 65 4.83 -22.52 12.92
CA ASN A 65 4.27 -23.03 14.19
C ASN A 65 3.20 -22.12 14.84
N PHE A 66 2.82 -21.01 14.20
CA PHE A 66 1.80 -20.11 14.75
C PHE A 66 0.43 -20.39 14.11
N PRO A 67 -0.67 -20.58 14.85
CA PRO A 67 -1.96 -20.91 14.25
C PRO A 67 -2.44 -19.87 13.22
N PHE A 68 -2.91 -20.33 12.05
CA PHE A 68 -3.30 -19.45 10.95
C PHE A 68 -4.44 -18.50 11.34
N GLU A 69 -5.53 -19.02 11.91
CA GLU A 69 -6.67 -18.18 12.34
C GLU A 69 -6.27 -17.11 13.36
N LYS A 70 -5.36 -17.45 14.29
CA LYS A 70 -4.84 -16.48 15.25
C LYS A 70 -3.99 -15.41 14.56
N TRP A 71 -3.19 -15.78 13.57
CA TRP A 71 -2.39 -14.82 12.80
C TRP A 71 -3.29 -13.89 11.99
N ARG A 72 -4.30 -14.45 11.32
CA ARG A 72 -5.30 -13.71 10.54
C ARG A 72 -6.06 -12.74 11.43
N ALA A 73 -6.57 -13.19 12.57
CA ALA A 73 -7.26 -12.34 13.54
C ALA A 73 -6.36 -11.19 14.04
N ASN A 74 -5.09 -11.47 14.35
CA ASN A 74 -4.14 -10.43 14.76
C ASN A 74 -3.89 -9.39 13.65
N LYS A 75 -3.80 -9.82 12.39
CA LYS A 75 -3.61 -8.91 11.24
C LYS A 75 -4.83 -8.02 11.02
N LEU A 76 -6.04 -8.58 11.06
CA LEU A 76 -7.28 -7.82 10.91
C LEU A 76 -7.51 -6.87 12.11
N ALA A 77 -7.20 -7.31 13.33
CA ALA A 77 -7.27 -6.45 14.51
C ALA A 77 -6.29 -5.27 14.43
N ALA A 78 -5.05 -5.52 13.99
CA ALA A 78 -4.07 -4.44 13.77
C ALA A 78 -4.53 -3.48 12.68
N PHE A 79 -5.06 -4.00 11.56
CA PHE A 79 -5.62 -3.19 10.48
C PHE A 79 -6.79 -2.31 10.94
N ALA A 80 -7.70 -2.84 11.76
CA ALA A 80 -8.86 -2.10 12.26
C ALA A 80 -8.47 -0.86 13.08
N LEU A 81 -7.32 -0.91 13.76
CA LEU A 81 -6.79 0.20 14.57
C LEU A 81 -6.08 1.29 13.75
N LEU A 82 -5.83 1.06 12.45
CA LEU A 82 -5.17 2.06 11.60
C LEU A 82 -6.09 3.25 11.33
N PRO A 83 -5.53 4.48 11.20
CA PRO A 83 -6.28 5.65 10.79
C PRO A 83 -6.87 5.46 9.39
N HIS A 84 -7.96 6.17 9.08
CA HIS A 84 -8.69 5.99 7.82
C HIS A 84 -7.80 6.20 6.59
N TRP A 85 -6.98 7.26 6.58
CA TRP A 85 -6.08 7.58 5.47
C TRP A 85 -5.10 6.45 5.14
N GLN A 86 -4.67 5.65 6.12
CA GLN A 86 -3.78 4.52 5.83
C GLN A 86 -4.50 3.39 5.11
N LYS A 87 -5.79 3.20 5.40
CA LYS A 87 -6.63 2.11 4.90
C LYS A 87 -7.25 2.44 3.54
N SER A 88 -7.41 3.73 3.22
CA SER A 88 -8.01 4.18 1.96
C SER A 88 -7.03 4.15 0.79
N VAL A 89 -5.73 4.07 1.05
CA VAL A 89 -4.70 3.99 0.00
C VAL A 89 -4.77 2.63 -0.70
N THR A 90 -5.11 2.64 -1.99
CA THR A 90 -5.10 1.46 -2.86
C THR A 90 -3.82 1.34 -3.68
N ASP A 91 -3.18 2.47 -3.98
CA ASP A 91 -2.05 2.61 -4.89
C ASP A 91 -1.08 3.69 -4.39
N LEU A 92 0.17 3.63 -4.84
CA LEU A 92 1.16 4.66 -4.57
C LEU A 92 1.14 5.74 -5.64
N PRO A 93 1.58 6.98 -5.33
CA PRO A 93 1.88 7.98 -6.34
C PRO A 93 2.89 7.43 -7.36
N SER A 94 2.78 7.88 -8.60
CA SER A 94 3.73 7.45 -9.65
C SER A 94 5.14 7.97 -9.36
N ASP A 95 6.16 7.27 -9.89
CA ASP A 95 7.56 7.71 -9.78
C ASP A 95 7.77 9.12 -10.35
N SER A 96 7.00 9.51 -11.38
CA SER A 96 7.05 10.87 -11.93
C SER A 96 6.52 11.91 -10.93
N GLN A 97 5.38 11.66 -10.30
CA GLN A 97 4.81 12.56 -9.28
C GLN A 97 5.73 12.68 -8.06
N LEU A 98 6.32 11.57 -7.62
CA LEU A 98 7.26 11.59 -6.51
C LEU A 98 8.51 12.42 -6.83
N ASN A 99 9.03 12.30 -8.05
CA ASN A 99 10.14 13.15 -8.50
C ASN A 99 9.74 14.63 -8.56
N GLU A 100 8.54 14.94 -9.06
CA GLU A 100 8.03 16.32 -9.08
C GLU A 100 8.01 16.93 -7.67
N TRP A 101 7.35 16.27 -6.71
CA TRP A 101 7.27 16.76 -5.33
C TRP A 101 8.63 16.88 -4.61
N LEU A 102 9.62 16.07 -4.99
CA LEU A 102 10.99 16.20 -4.46
C LEU A 102 11.65 17.53 -4.86
N PHE A 103 11.21 18.17 -5.94
CA PHE A 103 11.82 19.41 -6.46
C PHE A 103 10.89 20.63 -6.40
N ASP A 104 9.57 20.44 -6.35
CA ASP A 104 8.58 21.51 -6.53
C ASP A 104 8.24 22.29 -5.24
N GLY A 105 8.83 21.90 -4.11
CA GLY A 105 8.63 22.57 -2.81
C GLY A 105 7.22 22.41 -2.21
N VAL A 106 6.40 21.57 -2.83
CA VAL A 106 5.02 21.23 -2.46
C VAL A 106 4.82 19.73 -2.67
N CYS A 107 4.06 19.09 -1.77
CA CYS A 107 3.73 17.67 -1.82
C CYS A 107 2.31 17.41 -1.34
N GLU A 108 1.63 16.44 -1.95
CA GLU A 108 0.30 16.01 -1.52
C GLU A 108 0.40 15.02 -0.34
N THR A 109 -0.61 14.98 0.52
CA THR A 109 -0.82 13.91 1.50
C THR A 109 -1.63 12.75 0.91
N PRO A 110 -1.63 11.55 1.52
CA PRO A 110 -2.51 10.44 1.11
C PRO A 110 -4.01 10.71 1.05
N ASP A 111 -4.49 11.75 1.73
CA ASP A 111 -5.89 12.20 1.72
C ASP A 111 -6.15 13.43 0.84
N GLY A 112 -5.13 13.92 0.12
CA GLY A 112 -5.29 14.91 -0.95
C GLY A 112 -5.01 16.37 -0.56
N ASP A 113 -4.53 16.63 0.66
CA ASP A 113 -4.14 17.97 1.08
C ASP A 113 -2.76 18.33 0.53
N GLU A 114 -2.58 19.60 0.14
CA GLU A 114 -1.31 20.15 -0.30
C GLU A 114 -0.51 20.68 0.90
N VAL A 115 0.73 20.24 1.07
CA VAL A 115 1.62 20.58 2.18
C VAL A 115 3.06 20.77 1.70
N GLU A 116 3.94 21.26 2.58
CA GLU A 116 5.39 21.21 2.33
C GLU A 116 5.88 19.75 2.22
N PRO A 117 7.02 19.48 1.54
CA PRO A 117 7.56 18.14 1.37
C PRO A 117 7.77 17.32 2.66
N ASP A 118 8.13 17.94 3.77
CA ASP A 118 8.19 17.34 5.12
C ASP A 118 6.95 17.63 5.98
N GLY A 119 5.94 18.26 5.38
CA GLY A 119 4.75 18.79 6.02
C GLY A 119 3.74 17.73 6.44
N THR A 120 2.75 18.19 7.20
CA THR A 120 1.62 17.41 7.68
C THR A 120 0.36 18.26 7.58
N SER A 121 -0.73 17.70 7.09
CA SER A 121 -1.99 18.42 6.93
C SER A 121 -2.62 18.77 8.28
N SER A 122 -3.64 19.63 8.25
CA SER A 122 -4.42 19.97 9.44
C SER A 122 -5.11 18.75 10.09
N GLY A 123 -5.37 17.71 9.30
CA GLY A 123 -5.89 16.42 9.76
C GLY A 123 -4.84 15.49 10.38
N GLY A 124 -3.57 15.90 10.41
CA GLY A 124 -2.46 15.11 10.94
C GLY A 124 -1.93 14.07 9.95
N VAL A 125 -2.23 14.21 8.65
CA VAL A 125 -1.74 13.29 7.63
C VAL A 125 -0.42 13.81 7.05
N PRO A 126 0.69 13.05 7.13
CA PRO A 126 1.97 13.48 6.59
C PRO A 126 1.98 13.46 5.06
N SER A 127 2.86 14.26 4.46
CA SER A 127 3.11 14.27 3.02
C SER A 127 3.47 12.87 2.49
N TRP A 128 3.22 12.61 1.20
CA TRP A 128 3.62 11.35 0.56
C TRP A 128 5.11 11.07 0.69
N LEU A 129 5.97 12.09 0.62
CA LEU A 129 7.42 11.92 0.75
C LEU A 129 7.83 11.43 2.14
N VAL A 130 7.21 11.95 3.19
CA VAL A 130 7.42 11.47 4.57
C VAL A 130 6.84 10.07 4.74
N VAL A 131 5.62 9.81 4.25
CA VAL A 131 4.97 8.49 4.31
C VAL A 131 5.84 7.41 3.67
N LEU A 132 6.49 7.73 2.55
CA LEU A 132 7.29 6.80 1.76
C LEU A 132 8.79 6.79 2.12
N LYS A 133 9.20 7.58 3.12
CA LYS A 133 10.61 7.69 3.57
C LYS A 133 11.56 8.13 2.46
N LEU A 134 11.11 9.10 1.67
CA LEU A 134 11.90 9.75 0.63
C LEU A 134 12.50 11.08 1.11
N MET A 135 12.18 11.45 2.36
CA MET A 135 12.68 12.60 3.11
C MET A 135 13.01 12.20 4.54
#